data_AF-Q4THH2-F1
#
_entry.id   AF-Q4THH2-F1
#
_cell.length_a   1.000
_cell.length_b   1.000
_cell.length_c   1.000
_cell.angle_alpha   90.00
_cell.angle_beta   90.00
_cell.angle_gamma   90.00
#
_symmetry.space_group_name_H-M   'P 1'
#
loop_
_entity.id
_entity.type
_entity.pdbx_description
1 polymer ?
#
loop_
_entity_poly.entity_id
_entity_poly.type
_entity_poly.pdbx_seq_one_letter_code
_entity_poly.pdbx_strand_id
1 'polypeptide(L)' 'SGKSPYLMFTNRHEIRRIDLLKSEYTQVVPTLKNAVALDVDVSTNKMFWCDLYHGKIYR' A
#
# COMPACT_ATOMS: atom_id res chain seq x y z
N SER A 1 13.85 -2.49 19.83
CA SER A 1 13.12 -1.35 19.25
C SER A 1 12.26 -1.86 18.10
N GLY A 2 10.94 -1.71 18.18
CA GLY A 2 10.03 -2.14 17.10
C GLY A 2 10.20 -1.28 15.84
N LYS A 3 9.81 -1.82 14.67
CA LYS A 3 9.72 -1.04 13.42
C LYS A 3 8.69 0.10 13.61
N SER A 4 8.97 1.28 13.04
CA SER A 4 8.05 2.42 13.08
C SER A 4 6.69 2.03 12.48
N PRO A 5 5.55 2.28 13.16
CA PRO A 5 4.25 2.02 12.61
C PRO A 5 3.96 2.97 11.44
N TYR A 6 3.20 2.49 10.46
CA TYR A 6 2.83 3.27 9.29
C TYR A 6 1.37 3.04 8.89
N LEU A 7 0.78 4.05 8.26
CA LEU A 7 -0.48 3.91 7.53
C LEU A 7 -0.17 3.63 6.06
N MET A 8 -0.75 2.58 5.49
CA MET A 8 -0.67 2.28 4.05
C MET A 8 -2.07 2.34 3.46
N PHE A 9 -2.22 3.01 2.31
CA PHE A 9 -3.52 3.22 1.68
C PHE A 9 -3.42 3.30 0.15
N THR A 10 -4.51 2.97 -0.52
CA THR A 10 -4.67 3.17 -1.97
C THR A 10 -5.06 4.63 -2.25
N ASN A 11 -4.47 5.23 -3.27
CA ASN A 11 -4.85 6.54 -3.81
C ASN A 11 -5.24 6.42 -5.30
N ARG A 12 -6.08 5.43 -5.62
CA ARG A 12 -6.57 5.04 -6.97
C ARG A 12 -5.48 4.68 -7.98
N HIS A 13 -4.58 5.59 -8.29
CA HIS A 13 -3.50 5.46 -9.28
C HIS A 13 -2.16 5.04 -8.68
N GLU A 14 -2.13 4.79 -7.38
CA GLU A 14 -0.91 4.44 -6.65
C GLU A 14 -1.27 3.88 -5.25
N ILE A 15 -0.29 3.27 -4.61
CA ILE A 15 -0.33 2.92 -3.18
C ILE A 15 0.71 3.77 -2.46
N ARG A 16 0.34 4.34 -1.32
CA ARG A 16 1.18 5.23 -0.52
C ARG A 16 1.29 4.78 0.93
N ARG A 17 2.33 5.25 1.59
CA ARG A 17 2.65 4.99 2.99
C ARG A 17 3.00 6.27 3.74
N ILE A 18 2.54 6.39 4.99
CA ILE A 18 2.92 7.44 5.93
C ILE A 18 3.57 6.79 7.14
N ASP A 19 4.83 7.10 7.43
CA ASP A 19 5.46 6.77 8.71
C ASP A 19 4.87 7.68 9.80
N LEU A 20 4.28 7.09 10.85
CA LEU A 20 3.54 7.84 11.86
C LEU A 20 4.44 8.58 12.86
N LEU A 21 5.73 8.23 12.92
CA LEU A 21 6.69 8.86 13.84
C LEU A 21 7.57 9.88 13.12
N LYS A 22 7.92 9.60 11.87
CA LYS A 22 8.81 10.46 11.07
C LYS A 22 8.05 11.44 10.18
N SER A 23 6.73 11.29 10.05
CA SER A 23 5.92 12.02 9.07
C SER A 23 6.46 11.88 7.64
N GLU A 24 7.15 10.77 7.35
CA GLU A 24 7.67 10.48 6.02
C GLU A 24 6.54 9.95 5.13
N TYR A 25 6.35 10.61 3.99
CA TYR A 25 5.30 10.29 3.04
C TYR A 25 5.91 9.68 1.78
N THR A 26 5.60 8.42 1.49
CA THR A 26 6.28 7.63 0.44
C THR A 26 5.29 7.01 -0.54
N GLN A 27 5.63 7.06 -1.83
CA GLN A 27 4.96 6.28 -2.88
C GLN A 27 5.55 4.87 -2.93
N VAL A 28 4.69 3.85 -2.79
CA VAL A 28 5.12 2.44 -2.70
C VAL A 28 4.93 1.75 -4.06
N VAL A 29 3.78 1.95 -4.69
CA VAL A 29 3.49 1.41 -6.03
C VAL A 29 2.95 2.54 -6.90
N PRO A 30 3.67 2.95 -7.95
CA PRO A 30 3.20 3.98 -8.88
C PRO A 30 2.29 3.39 -9.97
N THR A 31 1.61 4.28 -10.71
CA THR A 31 0.99 3.98 -12.02
C THR A 31 -0.05 2.85 -12.05
N LEU A 32 -0.84 2.70 -10.99
CA LEU A 32 -2.00 1.79 -10.97
C LEU A 32 -3.18 2.38 -11.75
N LYS A 33 -4.10 1.52 -12.20
CA LYS A 33 -5.26 1.99 -12.99
C LYS A 33 -6.43 2.34 -12.08
N ASN A 34 -6.81 1.46 -11.17
CA ASN A 34 -7.90 1.71 -10.23
C ASN A 34 -7.79 0.79 -9.00
N ALA A 35 -6.79 1.04 -8.14
CA ALA A 35 -6.62 0.33 -6.88
C ALA A 35 -7.65 0.80 -5.84
N VAL A 36 -8.39 -0.13 -5.24
CA VAL A 36 -9.52 0.19 -4.34
C VAL A 36 -9.44 -0.46 -2.96
N ALA A 37 -8.64 -1.52 -2.82
CA ALA A 37 -8.46 -2.23 -1.57
C ALA A 37 -7.02 -2.75 -1.49
N LEU A 38 -6.48 -2.81 -0.28
CA LEU A 38 -5.19 -3.42 0.01
C LEU A 38 -5.22 -4.13 1.36
N ASP A 39 -4.36 -5.13 1.52
CA ASP A 39 -4.05 -5.74 2.83
C ASP A 39 -2.56 -6.11 2.89
N VAL A 40 -2.02 -6.29 4.10
CA VAL A 40 -0.60 -6.55 4.35
C VAL A 40 -0.40 -7.74 5.30
N ASP A 41 0.45 -8.67 4.89
CA ASP A 41 1.02 -9.66 5.79
C ASP A 41 2.34 -9.10 6.35
N VAL A 42 2.25 -8.53 7.54
CA VAL A 42 3.38 -7.90 8.23
C VAL A 42 4.48 -8.91 8.57
N SER A 43 4.12 -10.17 8.85
CA SER A 43 5.06 -11.21 9.25
C SER A 43 5.96 -11.64 8.09
N THR A 44 5.40 -11.69 6.88
CA THR A 44 6.16 -12.06 5.65
C THR A 44 6.52 -10.87 4.77
N ASN A 45 6.19 -9.64 5.19
CA ASN A 45 6.43 -8.40 4.46
C ASN A 45 5.86 -8.43 3.03
N LYS A 46 4.64 -8.95 2.89
CA LYS A 46 3.89 -9.00 1.63
C LYS A 46 2.71 -8.04 1.68
N MET A 47 2.37 -7.48 0.52
CA MET A 47 1.22 -6.61 0.33
C MET A 47 0.40 -7.20 -0.82
N PHE A 48 -0.92 -7.05 -0.74
CA PHE A 48 -1.84 -7.46 -1.78
C PHE A 48 -2.78 -6.30 -2.07
N TRP A 49 -3.18 -6.13 -3.33
CA TRP A 49 -4.15 -5.09 -3.69
C TRP A 49 -5.08 -5.54 -4.81
N CYS A 50 -6.28 -4.98 -4.81
CA CYS A 50 -7.28 -5.19 -5.85
C CYS A 50 -7.31 -3.99 -6.79
N ASP A 51 -7.15 -4.24 -8.10
CA ASP A 51 -7.34 -3.25 -9.15
C ASP A 51 -8.61 -3.57 -9.96
N LEU A 52 -9.61 -2.69 -9.86
CA LEU A 52 -10.91 -2.90 -10.50
C LEU A 52 -10.88 -2.72 -12.01
N TYR A 53 -9.92 -1.96 -12.55
CA TYR A 53 -9.83 -1.78 -14.00
C TYR A 53 -9.41 -3.09 -14.67
N HIS A 54 -8.49 -3.82 -14.07
CA HIS A 54 -8.08 -5.14 -14.56
C HIS A 54 -8.95 -6.29 -14.05
N GLY A 55 -9.76 -6.06 -13.02
CA GLY A 55 -10.52 -7.11 -12.33
C GLY A 55 -9.62 -8.16 -11.69
N LYS A 56 -8.49 -7.73 -11.13
CA LYS A 56 -7.42 -8.62 -10.62
C LYS A 56 -6.94 -8.23 -9.23
N ILE A 57 -6.52 -9.26 -8.49
CA ILE A 57 -5.77 -9.12 -7.24
C ILE A 57 -4.29 -9.38 -7.54
N TYR A 58 -3.44 -8.50 -7.03
CA TYR A 58 -1.98 -8.55 -7.19
C TYR A 58 -1.29 -8.78 -5.84
N ARG A 59 0.00 -9.11 -5.89
CA ARG A 59 0.91 -9.30 -4.75
C ARG A 59 2.23 -8.60 -5.02
#